data_AF-M7DGZ5-F1
#
_entry.id   AF-M7DGZ5-F1
#
_cell.length_a   1.000
_cell.length_b   1.000
_cell.length_c   1.000
_cell.angle_alpha   90.00
_cell.angle_beta   90.00
_cell.angle_gamma   90.00
#
_symmetry.space_group_name_H-M   'P 1'
#
loop_
_entity.id
_entity.type
_entity.pdbx_description
1 polymer ?
#
loop_
_entity_poly.entity_id
_entity_poly.type
_entity_poly.pdbx_seq_one_letter_code
_entity_poly.pdbx_strand_id
1 'polypeptide(L)'
;MCRDLAEIASDYIDGELNGRQNLSVKMHLMMCKDCRTFIGNLRASSNLLSAHSSGKADEEFLRRIDERVAEALSVRKNKCSDSE
;
A
#
# COMPACT_ATOMS: atom_id res chain seq x y z
N MET A 1 6.58 19.81 -13.25
CA MET A 1 7.74 19.02 -13.71
C MET A 1 8.66 18.46 -12.62
N CYS A 2 8.82 19.03 -11.41
CA CYS A 2 9.23 18.24 -10.23
C CYS A 2 8.08 18.10 -9.22
N ARG A 3 7.21 19.11 -9.16
CA ARG A 3 5.97 19.10 -8.39
C ARG A 3 5.04 17.96 -8.78
N ASP A 4 4.83 17.76 -10.08
CA ASP A 4 3.97 16.69 -10.60
C ASP A 4 4.51 15.29 -10.21
N LEU A 5 5.84 15.14 -10.09
CA LEU A 5 6.43 13.92 -9.55
C LEU A 5 6.08 13.75 -8.07
N ALA A 6 6.19 14.82 -7.28
CA ALA A 6 5.89 14.79 -5.85
C ALA A 6 4.43 14.40 -5.57
N GLU A 7 3.50 14.79 -6.43
CA GLU A 7 2.07 14.42 -6.33
C GLU A 7 1.84 12.92 -6.53
N ILE A 8 2.62 12.26 -7.39
CA ILE A 8 2.48 10.83 -7.71
C ILE A 8 3.59 9.95 -7.07
N ALA A 9 4.36 10.53 -6.15
CA ALA A 9 5.55 9.87 -5.61
C ALA A 9 5.22 8.66 -4.75
N SER A 10 4.12 8.71 -3.99
CA SER A 10 3.65 7.57 -3.19
C SER A 10 3.29 6.41 -4.09
N ASP A 11 2.35 6.63 -5.02
CA ASP A 11 1.92 5.63 -6.00
C ASP A 11 3.11 5.02 -6.78
N TYR A 12 4.14 5.83 -7.08
CA TYR A 12 5.37 5.34 -7.71
C TYR A 12 6.18 4.39 -6.80
N ILE A 13 6.35 4.71 -5.51
CA ILE A 13 7.09 3.83 -4.59
C ILE A 13 6.29 2.57 -4.24
N ASP A 14 4.97 2.67 -4.21
CA ASP A 14 4.04 1.59 -3.91
C ASP A 14 3.76 0.70 -5.14
N GLY A 15 4.12 1.16 -6.33
CA GLY A 15 4.01 0.40 -7.59
C GLY A 15 2.62 0.44 -8.22
N GLU A 16 1.80 1.41 -7.86
CA GLU A 16 0.40 1.55 -8.29
C GLU A 16 0.24 2.35 -9.59
N LEU A 17 1.32 2.91 -10.13
CA LEU A 17 1.29 3.68 -11.38
C LEU A 17 1.12 2.79 -12.62
N ASN A 18 0.35 3.29 -13.59
CA ASN A 18 0.24 2.64 -14.90
C ASN A 18 1.56 2.70 -15.69
N GLY A 19 1.73 1.81 -16.68
CA GLY A 19 3.00 1.65 -17.40
C GLY A 19 3.54 2.94 -18.04
N ARG A 20 2.65 3.82 -18.54
CA ARG A 20 3.03 5.11 -19.14
C ARG A 20 3.53 6.10 -18.08
N GLN A 21 2.84 6.21 -16.94
CA GLN A 21 3.25 7.06 -15.83
C GLN A 21 4.59 6.60 -15.24
N ASN A 22 4.76 5.29 -15.05
CA ASN A 22 6.00 4.71 -14.55
C ASN A 22 7.20 5.03 -15.47
N LEU A 23 7.02 4.95 -16.79
CA LEU A 23 8.06 5.34 -17.75
C LEU A 23 8.40 6.83 -17.66
N SER A 24 7.39 7.70 -17.57
CA SER A 24 7.57 9.15 -17.42
C SER A 24 8.38 9.49 -16.17
N VAL A 25 8.05 8.88 -15.03
CA VAL A 25 8.79 9.04 -13.78
C VAL A 25 10.23 8.57 -13.93
N LYS A 26 10.46 7.38 -14.50
CA LYS A 26 11.83 6.85 -14.73
C LYS A 26 12.67 7.80 -15.59
N MET A 27 12.09 8.36 -16.65
CA MET A 27 12.76 9.35 -17.50
C MET A 27 13.13 10.60 -16.71
N HIS A 28 12.22 11.11 -15.88
CA HIS A 28 12.49 12.25 -15.03
C HIS A 28 13.60 11.97 -14.01
N LEU A 29 13.59 10.80 -13.37
CA LEU A 29 14.62 10.39 -12.42
C LEU A 29 15.97 10.18 -13.09
N MET A 30 16.06 9.87 -14.39
CA MET A 30 17.35 9.84 -15.10
C MET A 30 17.94 11.25 -15.28
N MET A 31 17.10 12.27 -15.43
CA MET A 31 17.55 13.64 -15.72
C MET A 31 17.68 14.53 -14.47
N CYS A 32 16.93 14.28 -13.40
CA CYS A 32 16.88 15.14 -12.22
C CYS A 32 17.48 14.47 -10.96
N LYS A 33 18.59 15.01 -10.45
CA LYS A 33 19.27 14.49 -9.25
C LYS A 33 18.46 14.74 -7.96
N ASP A 34 17.77 15.86 -7.87
CA ASP A 34 17.01 16.24 -6.67
C ASP A 34 15.82 15.30 -6.49
N CYS A 35 15.11 14.99 -7.58
CA CYS A 35 14.02 14.02 -7.56
C CYS A 35 14.48 12.59 -7.26
N ARG A 36 15.69 12.18 -7.71
CA ARG A 36 16.28 10.90 -7.26
C ARG A 36 16.49 10.88 -5.75
N THR A 37 17.05 11.96 -5.21
CA THR A 37 17.31 12.08 -3.77
C THR A 37 15.99 12.07 -2.98
N PHE A 38 15.00 12.82 -3.45
CA PHE A 38 13.66 12.86 -2.87
C PHE A 38 13.00 11.47 -2.81
N ILE A 39 12.95 10.74 -3.93
CA ILE A 39 12.38 9.37 -3.95
C ILE A 39 13.18 8.42 -3.05
N GLY A 40 14.51 8.53 -3.04
CA GLY A 40 15.36 7.74 -2.15
C GLY A 40 15.02 7.98 -0.67
N ASN A 41 14.89 9.24 -0.27
CA ASN A 41 14.50 9.62 1.10
C ASN A 41 13.09 9.11 1.42
N LEU A 42 12.13 9.22 0.50
CA LEU A 42 10.77 8.76 0.70
C LEU A 42 10.72 7.23 0.92
N ARG A 43 11.46 6.45 0.13
CA ARG A 43 11.61 4.99 0.32
C ARG A 43 12.24 4.65 1.68
N ALA A 44 13.30 5.37 2.07
CA ALA A 44 13.94 5.16 3.36
C ALA A 44 12.98 5.42 4.53
N SER A 45 12.20 6.50 4.46
CA SER A 45 11.18 6.83 5.46
C SER A 45 10.07 5.77 5.52
N SER A 46 9.56 5.32 4.37
CA SER A 46 8.55 4.26 4.33
C SER A 46 9.06 2.94 4.91
N ASN A 47 10.28 2.54 4.58
CA ASN A 47 10.91 1.34 5.12
C ASN A 47 11.13 1.43 6.63
N LEU A 48 11.54 2.59 7.15
CA LEU A 48 11.73 2.82 8.58
C LEU A 48 10.41 2.67 9.34
N LEU A 49 9.35 3.29 8.83
CA LEU A 49 8.01 3.18 9.42
C LEU A 49 7.51 1.73 9.39
N SER A 50 7.67 1.06 8.25
CA SER A 50 7.27 -0.34 8.07
C SER A 50 8.01 -1.28 9.02
N ALA A 51 9.31 -1.06 9.23
CA ALA A 51 10.11 -1.85 10.17
C ALA A 51 9.64 -1.66 11.62
N HIS A 52 9.21 -0.46 11.99
CA HIS A 52 8.66 -0.18 13.33
C HIS A 52 7.23 -0.73 13.50
N SER A 53 6.43 -0.78 12.43
CA SER A 53 5.09 -1.35 12.47
C SER A 53 5.07 -2.88 12.33
N SER A 54 6.22 -3.52 12.10
CA SER A 54 6.36 -4.98 11.94
C SER A 54 6.22 -5.77 13.25
N GLY A 55 5.58 -5.20 14.28
CA GLY A 55 5.21 -5.94 15.48
C GLY A 55 4.33 -7.13 15.07
N LYS A 56 4.74 -8.35 15.41
CA LYS A 56 3.87 -9.53 15.25
C LYS A 56 2.55 -9.23 15.94
N ALA A 57 1.45 -9.31 15.20
CA ALA A 57 0.13 -9.20 15.79
C ALA A 57 -0.01 -10.28 16.88
N ASP A 58 -0.55 -9.87 18.02
CA ASP A 58 -0.86 -10.77 19.11
C ASP A 58 -1.77 -11.91 18.62
N GLU A 59 -1.44 -13.16 18.98
CA GLU A 59 -2.11 -14.35 18.45
C GLU A 59 -3.59 -14.40 18.88
N GLU A 60 -3.89 -13.94 20.10
CA GLU A 60 -5.26 -13.80 20.61
C GLU A 60 -6.05 -12.72 19.84
N PHE A 61 -5.38 -11.65 19.39
CA PHE A 61 -6.00 -10.67 18.50
C PHE A 61 -6.33 -11.25 17.11
N LEU A 62 -5.41 -12.01 16.51
CA LEU A 62 -5.64 -12.67 15.22
C LEU A 62 -6.82 -13.65 15.29
N ARG A 63 -6.86 -14.49 16.34
CA ARG A 63 -7.96 -15.45 16.57
C ARG A 63 -9.32 -14.77 16.65
N ARG A 64 -9.41 -13.64 17.36
CA ARG A 64 -10.66 -12.86 17.46
C ARG A 64 -11.11 -12.28 16.12
N ILE A 65 -10.17 -11.86 15.27
CA ILE A 65 -10.49 -11.39 13.91
C ILE A 65 -11.08 -12.55 13.10
N ASP A 66 -10.43 -13.71 13.09
CA ASP A 66 -10.86 -14.87 12.31
C ASP A 66 -12.27 -15.34 12.72
N GLU A 67 -12.54 -15.42 14.04
CA GLU A 67 -13.85 -15.78 14.56
C GLU A 67 -14.94 -14.81 14.10
N ARG A 68 -14.68 -13.50 14.14
CA ARG A 68 -15.63 -12.47 13.72
C ARG A 68 -15.87 -12.48 12.21
N VAL A 69 -14.83 -12.70 11.42
CA VAL A 69 -14.96 -12.82 9.96
C VAL A 69 -15.78 -14.06 9.61
N ALA A 70 -15.51 -15.21 10.27
CA ALA A 70 -16.28 -16.44 10.07
C ALA A 70 -17.77 -16.27 10.45
N GLU A 71 -18.05 -15.63 11.58
CA GLU A 71 -19.41 -15.28 12.02
C GLU A 71 -20.12 -14.43 10.95
N ALA A 72 -19.51 -13.34 10.49
CA ALA A 72 -20.09 -12.45 9.49
C ALA A 72 -20.37 -13.16 8.14
N LEU A 73 -19.46 -14.04 7.70
CA LEU A 73 -19.63 -14.81 6.48
C LEU A 73 -20.75 -15.85 6.60
N SER A 74 -20.90 -16.50 7.76
CA SER A 74 -21.97 -17.48 7.98
C SER A 74 -23.36 -16.85 8.02
N VAL A 75 -23.51 -15.69 8.67
CA VAL A 75 -24.76 -14.91 8.67
C VAL A 75 -25.12 -14.47 7.25
N ARG A 76 -24.14 -14.06 6.44
CA ARG A 76 -24.37 -13.68 5.04
C ARG A 76 -24.78 -14.89 4.18
N LYS A 77 -24.20 -16.07 4.44
CA LYS A 77 -24.57 -17.31 3.76
C LYS A 77 -26.01 -17.73 4.09
N ASN A 78 -26.41 -17.69 5.36
CA ASN A 78 -27.78 -18.00 5.77
C ASN A 78 -28.81 -17.01 5.19
N LYS A 79 -28.51 -15.70 5.21
CA LYS A 79 -29.40 -14.71 4.58
C LYS A 79 -29.56 -14.90 3.06
N CYS A 80 -28.57 -15.47 2.40
CA CYS A 80 -28.63 -15.76 0.97
C CYS A 80 -29.46 -17.03 0.67
N SER A 81 -29.46 -18.03 1.57
CA SER A 81 -30.26 -19.25 1.43
C SER A 81 -31.73 -19.09 1.83
N ASP A 82 -32.07 -18.04 2.59
CA ASP A 82 -33.46 -17.74 2.99
C ASP A 82 -34.21 -16.87 1.95
N SER A 83 -33.55 -16.49 0.83
CA SER A 83 -34.11 -15.63 -0.23
C SER A 83 -34.36 -16.36 -1.56
N GLU A 84 -34.27 -17.69 -1.58
CA GLU A 84 -34.70 -18.59 -2.69
C GLU A 84 -35.99 -19.34 -2.30
#